data_AF-A0A2T5HFN3-F1
#
_entry.id   AF-A0A2T5HFN3-F1
#
_cell.length_a   1.000
_cell.length_b   1.000
_cell.length_c   1.000
_cell.angle_alpha   90.00
_cell.angle_beta   90.00
_cell.angle_gamma   90.00
#
_symmetry.space_group_name_H-M   'P 1'
#
loop_
_entity.id
_entity.type
_entity.pdbx_description
1 polymer ?
#
loop_
_entity_poly.entity_id
_entity_poly.type
_entity_poly.pdbx_seq_one_letter_code
_entity_poly.pdbx_strand_id
1 'polypeptide(L)'
;MSQTQQIALIDTPAVQPVILIEATPVVRGVHGEWIHPDMPNFEDEDMAPVYQWLAEQHLIVTQVALDGDALPEVSERFFKSGDPDFSYWEPSKPTGDGWFMLSIHDTEDGPCCWWARRFSLLAHLERQMVWSEKTFGPGARTAGVCDHIRKELKEIEAAPHDISEWIDVAILALDGAWRAGATPQQIVSALVAKQLKNESRTWPDWRTADPSKAIEHDRSKDAPAVMP
;
A
#
# COMPACT_ATOMS: atom_id res chain seq x y z
N MET A 1 21.30 1.23 56.16
CA MET A 1 20.12 1.68 55.39
C MET A 1 20.51 1.67 53.93
N SER A 2 20.02 0.69 53.16
CA SER A 2 20.20 0.63 51.71
C SER A 2 18.82 0.33 51.12
N GLN A 3 18.27 1.29 50.38
CA GLN A 3 16.99 1.16 49.71
C GLN A 3 17.21 0.41 48.38
N THR A 4 16.62 -0.78 48.27
CA THR A 4 16.44 -1.44 46.97
C THR A 4 15.26 -0.77 46.29
N GLN A 5 15.51 0.02 45.24
CA GLN A 5 14.47 0.53 44.36
C GLN A 5 13.92 -0.63 43.52
N GLN A 6 12.65 -0.97 43.73
CA GLN A 6 11.89 -1.89 42.90
C GLN A 6 11.39 -1.11 41.68
N ILE A 7 11.89 -1.45 40.49
CA ILE A 7 11.45 -0.87 39.23
C ILE A 7 10.02 -1.37 38.98
N ALA A 8 9.05 -0.46 39.03
CA ALA A 8 7.68 -0.76 38.64
C ALA A 8 7.67 -1.10 37.14
N LEU A 9 7.28 -2.33 36.80
CA LEU A 9 6.94 -2.71 35.43
C LEU A 9 5.73 -1.87 35.03
N ILE A 10 5.93 -0.94 34.10
CA ILE A 10 4.85 -0.18 33.51
C ILE A 10 4.07 -1.18 32.64
N ASP A 11 2.86 -1.51 33.11
CA ASP A 11 1.90 -2.30 32.35
C ASP A 11 1.60 -1.54 31.06
N THR A 12 2.22 -1.97 29.96
CA THR A 12 1.93 -1.41 28.65
C THR A 12 0.59 -2.04 28.25
N PRO A 13 -0.50 -1.28 28.06
CA PRO A 13 -1.77 -1.89 27.70
C PRO A 13 -1.59 -2.69 26.42
N ALA A 14 -2.01 -3.96 26.45
CA ALA A 14 -1.97 -4.82 25.28
C ALA A 14 -2.77 -4.16 24.16
N VAL A 15 -2.08 -3.73 23.10
CA VAL A 15 -2.73 -3.30 21.86
C VAL A 15 -3.47 -4.51 21.31
N GLN A 16 -4.79 -4.49 21.39
CA GLN A 16 -5.62 -5.50 20.75
C GLN A 16 -5.30 -5.49 19.25
N PRO A 17 -5.02 -6.64 18.62
CA PRO A 17 -4.76 -6.65 17.19
C PRO A 17 -6.02 -6.18 16.46
N VAL A 18 -5.89 -5.11 15.67
CA VAL A 18 -6.97 -4.66 14.77
C VAL A 18 -7.25 -5.78 13.78
N ILE A 19 -8.47 -6.32 13.82
CA ILE A 19 -8.92 -7.27 12.82
C ILE A 19 -9.20 -6.46 11.55
N LEU A 20 -8.46 -6.78 10.48
CA LEU A 20 -8.59 -6.13 9.19
C LEU A 20 -9.82 -6.69 8.47
N ILE A 21 -10.72 -5.83 8.03
CA ILE A 21 -11.92 -6.24 7.29
C ILE A 21 -11.54 -6.81 5.92
N GLU A 22 -12.24 -7.83 5.44
CA GLU A 22 -11.98 -8.43 4.12
C GLU A 22 -13.17 -8.23 3.19
N ALA A 23 -12.96 -8.38 1.88
CA ALA A 23 -14.06 -8.32 0.92
C ALA A 23 -15.15 -9.34 1.28
N THR A 24 -16.41 -8.91 1.25
CA THR A 24 -17.57 -9.75 1.58
C THR A 24 -18.65 -9.63 0.49
N PRO A 25 -19.55 -10.63 0.33
CA PRO A 25 -20.63 -10.54 -0.64
C PRO A 25 -21.50 -9.29 -0.43
N VAL A 26 -21.67 -8.50 -1.49
CA VAL A 26 -22.51 -7.30 -1.49
C VAL A 26 -23.96 -7.73 -1.72
N VAL A 27 -24.82 -7.44 -0.74
CA VAL A 27 -26.27 -7.72 -0.82
C VAL A 27 -27.01 -6.41 -0.57
N ARG A 28 -27.36 -5.72 -1.65
CA ARG A 28 -27.93 -4.36 -1.59
C ARG A 28 -29.35 -4.39 -1.04
N GLY A 29 -29.70 -3.34 -0.32
CA GLY A 29 -31.03 -3.06 0.19
C GLY A 29 -32.01 -2.70 -0.93
N VAL A 30 -33.25 -2.41 -0.54
CA VAL A 30 -34.36 -2.19 -1.48
C VAL A 30 -34.17 -0.94 -2.34
N HIS A 31 -33.43 0.05 -1.84
CA HIS A 31 -33.11 1.28 -2.58
C HIS A 31 -31.68 1.25 -3.16
N GLY A 32 -30.98 0.13 -3.05
CA GLY A 32 -29.62 -0.03 -3.56
C GLY A 32 -28.52 0.30 -2.55
N GLU A 33 -28.85 0.67 -1.32
CA GLU A 33 -27.90 0.95 -0.27
C GLU A 33 -27.22 -0.31 0.25
N TRP A 34 -25.95 -0.20 0.64
CA TRP A 34 -25.23 -1.26 1.33
C TRP A 34 -24.02 -0.69 2.04
N ILE A 35 -23.75 -1.16 3.26
CA ILE A 35 -22.55 -0.81 4.01
C ILE A 35 -21.88 -2.12 4.41
N HIS A 36 -20.55 -2.15 4.33
CA HIS A 36 -19.78 -3.30 4.78
C HIS A 36 -20.15 -3.65 6.23
N PRO A 37 -20.51 -4.91 6.56
CA PRO A 37 -21.05 -5.28 7.86
C PRO A 37 -20.09 -5.02 9.02
N ASP A 38 -18.78 -5.07 8.77
CA ASP A 38 -17.74 -4.78 9.76
C ASP A 38 -17.29 -3.30 9.77
N MET A 39 -17.90 -2.43 8.97
CA MET A 39 -17.66 -0.99 9.04
C MET A 39 -18.44 -0.42 10.23
N PRO A 40 -17.80 0.32 11.16
CA PRO A 40 -18.50 0.96 12.27
C PRO A 40 -19.59 1.90 11.78
N ASN A 41 -20.66 2.03 12.57
CA ASN A 41 -21.63 3.10 12.35
C ASN A 41 -21.02 4.41 12.83
N PHE A 42 -20.72 5.30 11.91
CA PHE A 42 -20.27 6.66 12.21
C PHE A 42 -21.51 7.55 12.22
N GLU A 43 -22.04 7.83 13.41
CA GLU A 43 -23.07 8.84 13.61
C GLU A 43 -22.35 10.20 13.61
N ASP A 44 -22.56 11.05 12.58
CA ASP A 44 -22.31 12.51 12.51
C ASP A 44 -21.74 12.98 11.15
N GLU A 45 -21.81 14.30 10.87
CA GLU A 45 -21.16 14.98 9.73
C GLU A 45 -19.61 14.98 9.82
N ASP A 46 -19.04 14.55 10.96
CA ASP A 46 -17.59 14.52 11.16
C ASP A 46 -16.97 13.27 10.52
N MET A 47 -16.17 13.50 9.48
CA MET A 47 -15.47 12.45 8.75
C MET A 47 -14.15 12.03 9.42
N ALA A 48 -13.66 12.74 10.44
CA ALA A 48 -12.38 12.43 11.08
C ALA A 48 -12.32 11.00 11.69
N PRO A 49 -13.35 10.52 12.41
CA PRO A 49 -13.38 9.13 12.88
C PRO A 49 -13.35 8.10 11.75
N VAL A 50 -14.00 8.40 10.62
CA VAL A 50 -14.00 7.54 9.43
C VAL A 50 -12.59 7.42 8.86
N TYR A 51 -11.91 8.54 8.65
CA TYR A 51 -10.55 8.56 8.12
C TYR A 51 -9.54 7.88 9.05
N GLN A 52 -9.69 8.07 10.37
CA GLN A 52 -8.87 7.38 11.35
C GLN A 52 -9.07 5.85 11.25
N TRP A 53 -10.32 5.39 11.21
CA TRP A 53 -10.60 3.96 11.08
C TRP A 53 -10.09 3.39 9.76
N LEU A 54 -10.24 4.09 8.64
CA LEU A 54 -9.67 3.68 7.35
C LEU A 54 -8.14 3.51 7.41
N ALA A 55 -7.46 4.43 8.10
CA ALA A 55 -6.02 4.34 8.31
C ALA A 55 -5.64 3.14 9.19
N GLU A 56 -6.37 2.89 10.27
CA GLU A 56 -6.19 1.70 11.13
C GLU A 56 -6.44 0.39 10.36
N GLN A 57 -7.34 0.42 9.39
CA GLN A 57 -7.62 -0.70 8.48
C GLN A 57 -6.63 -0.82 7.33
N HIS A 58 -5.69 0.12 7.18
CA HIS A 58 -4.77 0.25 6.05
C HIS A 58 -5.48 0.33 4.69
N LEU A 59 -6.67 0.93 4.65
CA LEU A 59 -7.48 1.04 3.44
C LEU A 59 -7.16 2.33 2.68
N ILE A 60 -6.95 2.18 1.39
CA ILE A 60 -7.02 3.27 0.40
C ILE A 60 -8.43 3.24 -0.15
N VAL A 61 -9.13 4.37 -0.03
CA VAL A 61 -10.52 4.53 -0.51
C VAL A 61 -10.55 5.48 -1.70
N THR A 62 -11.40 5.17 -2.66
CA THR A 62 -11.81 6.08 -3.73
C THR A 62 -13.32 6.04 -3.87
N GLN A 63 -13.89 7.17 -4.30
CA GLN A 63 -15.33 7.32 -4.46
C GLN A 63 -15.70 7.45 -5.94
N VAL A 64 -16.82 6.84 -6.28
CA VAL A 64 -17.48 6.98 -7.58
C VAL A 64 -18.88 7.50 -7.31
N ALA A 65 -19.22 8.66 -7.87
CA ALA A 65 -20.55 9.24 -7.73
C ALA A 65 -21.42 8.78 -8.90
N LEU A 66 -22.72 8.58 -8.66
CA LEU A 66 -23.68 8.23 -9.71
C LEU A 66 -23.65 9.29 -10.83
N ASP A 67 -23.57 10.56 -10.45
CA ASP A 67 -23.30 11.64 -11.39
C ASP A 67 -21.84 11.56 -11.90
N GLY A 68 -21.68 11.34 -13.19
CA GLY A 68 -20.38 11.16 -13.86
C GLY A 68 -19.92 9.70 -14.05
N ASP A 69 -20.51 8.73 -13.34
CA ASP A 69 -20.26 7.30 -13.56
C ASP A 69 -21.33 6.63 -14.42
N ALA A 70 -22.60 6.88 -14.08
CA ALA A 70 -23.71 6.25 -14.77
C ALA A 70 -23.94 6.86 -16.15
N LEU A 71 -24.72 6.16 -16.98
CA LEU A 71 -25.21 6.74 -18.23
C LEU A 71 -26.09 7.97 -17.92
N PRO A 72 -26.08 9.01 -18.76
CA PRO A 72 -26.81 10.26 -18.49
C PRO A 72 -28.29 10.05 -18.16
N GLU A 73 -28.97 9.10 -18.81
CA GLU A 73 -30.38 8.77 -18.56
C GLU A 73 -30.63 8.16 -17.16
N VAL A 74 -29.64 7.45 -16.61
CA VAL A 74 -29.71 6.84 -15.27
C VAL A 74 -29.57 7.93 -14.21
N SER A 75 -28.61 8.84 -14.40
CA SER A 75 -28.42 10.02 -13.53
C SER A 75 -29.63 10.94 -13.58
N GLU A 76 -30.10 11.29 -14.77
CA GLU A 76 -31.26 12.14 -14.96
C GLU A 76 -32.52 11.54 -14.33
N ARG A 77 -32.73 10.23 -14.46
CA ARG A 77 -33.84 9.52 -13.80
C ARG A 77 -33.81 9.74 -12.29
N PHE A 78 -32.66 9.49 -11.66
CA PHE A 78 -32.54 9.63 -10.20
C PHE A 78 -32.88 11.05 -9.76
N PHE A 79 -32.15 12.05 -10.29
CA PHE A 79 -32.27 13.44 -9.84
C PHE A 79 -33.62 14.11 -10.16
N LYS A 80 -34.36 13.64 -11.18
CA LYS A 80 -35.69 14.19 -11.52
C LYS A 80 -36.85 13.46 -10.85
N SER A 81 -36.66 12.20 -10.47
CA SER A 81 -37.75 11.39 -9.92
C SER A 81 -38.13 11.76 -8.48
N GLY A 82 -37.14 12.21 -7.68
CA GLY A 82 -37.29 12.32 -6.23
C GLY A 82 -37.46 10.97 -5.53
N ASP A 83 -37.18 9.86 -6.24
CA ASP A 83 -37.20 8.50 -5.72
C ASP A 83 -35.84 8.18 -5.09
N PRO A 84 -35.77 7.69 -3.83
CA PRO A 84 -34.52 7.28 -3.21
C PRO A 84 -33.93 5.99 -3.82
N ASP A 85 -34.65 5.29 -4.71
CA ASP A 85 -34.15 4.08 -5.37
C ASP A 85 -33.00 4.39 -6.36
N PHE A 86 -31.82 3.88 -6.06
CA PHE A 86 -30.67 3.82 -6.97
C PHE A 86 -30.16 2.37 -7.14
N SER A 87 -30.99 1.36 -6.87
CA SER A 87 -30.62 -0.06 -6.96
C SER A 87 -30.29 -0.50 -8.39
N TYR A 88 -30.72 0.28 -9.39
CA TYR A 88 -30.47 0.04 -10.81
C TYR A 88 -29.10 0.55 -11.30
N TRP A 89 -28.38 1.32 -10.50
CA TRP A 89 -27.03 1.77 -10.83
C TRP A 89 -26.00 0.74 -10.35
N GLU A 90 -25.16 0.25 -11.26
CA GLU A 90 -23.99 -0.58 -10.93
C GLU A 90 -22.72 0.30 -11.00
N PRO A 91 -22.07 0.64 -9.87
CA PRO A 91 -20.92 1.53 -9.85
C PRO A 91 -19.72 0.95 -10.60
N SER A 92 -19.03 1.77 -11.40
CA SER A 92 -17.80 1.31 -12.04
C SER A 92 -16.72 0.96 -11.02
N LYS A 93 -16.14 -0.23 -11.16
CA LYS A 93 -14.99 -0.65 -10.35
C LYS A 93 -13.72 0.09 -10.82
N PRO A 94 -12.96 0.72 -9.89
CA PRO A 94 -11.72 1.41 -10.26
C PRO A 94 -10.67 0.48 -10.84
N THR A 95 -9.78 1.03 -11.67
CA THR A 95 -8.66 0.28 -12.27
C THR A 95 -7.68 -0.23 -11.21
N GLY A 96 -7.21 -1.46 -11.42
CA GLY A 96 -6.24 -2.16 -10.56
C GLY A 96 -6.88 -3.24 -9.70
N ASP A 97 -6.03 -4.02 -9.04
CA ASP A 97 -6.48 -5.18 -8.28
C ASP A 97 -6.75 -4.85 -6.81
N GLY A 98 -7.46 -5.76 -6.13
CA GLY A 98 -7.72 -5.68 -4.68
C GLY A 98 -8.84 -4.73 -4.27
N TRP A 99 -9.54 -4.08 -5.21
CA TRP A 99 -10.72 -3.26 -4.91
C TRP A 99 -11.92 -4.13 -4.51
N PHE A 100 -12.54 -3.76 -3.39
CA PHE A 100 -13.82 -4.26 -2.92
C PHE A 100 -14.73 -3.08 -2.53
N MET A 101 -16.04 -3.28 -2.58
CA MET A 101 -17.00 -2.25 -2.18
C MET A 101 -16.99 -2.13 -0.66
N LEU A 102 -16.79 -0.91 -0.15
CA LEU A 102 -16.85 -0.61 1.28
C LEU A 102 -18.24 -0.11 1.66
N SER A 103 -18.84 0.72 0.82
CA SER A 103 -20.22 1.17 0.98
C SER A 103 -20.77 1.72 -0.32
N ILE A 104 -22.09 1.68 -0.45
CA ILE A 104 -22.85 2.43 -1.44
C ILE A 104 -24.07 3.02 -0.75
N HIS A 105 -24.19 4.34 -0.78
CA HIS A 105 -25.19 5.08 -0.01
C HIS A 105 -25.55 6.38 -0.71
N ASP A 106 -26.71 6.92 -0.37
CA ASP A 106 -27.13 8.24 -0.83
C ASP A 106 -26.48 9.36 0.00
N THR A 107 -26.18 10.47 -0.63
CA THR A 107 -25.63 11.68 0.00
C THR A 107 -26.43 12.90 -0.43
N GLU A 108 -26.11 14.08 0.09
CA GLU A 108 -26.79 15.32 -0.35
C GLU A 108 -26.58 15.61 -1.85
N ASP A 109 -25.44 15.18 -2.40
CA ASP A 109 -25.10 15.32 -3.82
C ASP A 109 -25.53 14.09 -4.66
N GLY A 110 -26.28 13.17 -4.05
CA GLY A 110 -26.76 11.93 -4.66
C GLY A 110 -25.90 10.69 -4.33
N PRO A 111 -26.22 9.53 -4.95
CA PRO A 111 -25.63 8.27 -4.57
C PRO A 111 -24.14 8.20 -4.88
N CYS A 112 -23.37 7.67 -3.93
CA CYS A 112 -21.95 7.43 -4.09
C CYS A 112 -21.57 6.00 -3.67
N CYS A 113 -20.54 5.47 -4.32
CA CYS A 113 -19.93 4.19 -4.02
C CYS A 113 -18.50 4.41 -3.54
N TRP A 114 -18.17 3.87 -2.38
CA TRP A 114 -16.81 3.82 -1.86
C TRP A 114 -16.20 2.47 -2.19
N TRP A 115 -15.13 2.50 -2.98
CA TRP A 115 -14.28 1.37 -3.24
C TRP A 115 -13.06 1.45 -2.33
N ALA A 116 -12.74 0.36 -1.65
CA ALA A 116 -11.57 0.25 -0.79
C ALA A 116 -10.62 -0.84 -1.27
N ARG A 117 -9.33 -0.66 -1.02
CA ARG A 117 -8.30 -1.69 -1.21
C ARG A 117 -7.18 -1.52 -0.21
N ARG A 118 -6.36 -2.56 -0.04
CA ARG A 118 -5.07 -2.45 0.64
C ARG A 118 -3.92 -2.45 -0.36
N PHE A 119 -2.83 -1.76 -0.03
CA PHE A 119 -1.61 -1.89 -0.81
C PHE A 119 -1.05 -3.31 -0.68
N SER A 120 -0.78 -3.94 -1.81
CA SER A 120 -0.07 -5.21 -1.88
C SER A 120 1.14 -5.03 -2.78
N LEU A 121 2.34 -5.19 -2.20
CA LEU A 121 3.58 -5.12 -2.99
C LEU A 121 3.59 -6.20 -4.09
N LEU A 122 3.00 -7.36 -3.83
CA LEU A 122 2.88 -8.42 -4.82
C LEU A 122 2.04 -7.97 -6.03
N ALA A 123 0.82 -7.47 -5.79
CA ALA A 123 -0.05 -6.99 -6.85
C ALA A 123 0.55 -5.76 -7.56
N HIS A 124 1.29 -4.92 -6.84
CA HIS A 124 2.04 -3.83 -7.43
C HIS A 124 3.10 -4.34 -8.43
N LEU A 125 3.92 -5.30 -8.03
CA LEU A 125 4.97 -5.90 -8.88
C LEU A 125 4.39 -6.59 -10.10
N GLU A 126 3.28 -7.34 -9.95
CA GLU A 126 2.59 -7.99 -11.07
C GLU A 126 2.13 -6.97 -12.12
N ARG A 127 1.52 -5.86 -11.69
CA ARG A 127 1.13 -4.78 -12.62
C ARG A 127 2.33 -4.06 -13.21
N GLN A 128 3.36 -3.80 -12.40
CA GLN A 128 4.58 -3.12 -12.84
C GLN A 128 5.27 -3.91 -13.94
N MET A 129 5.44 -5.22 -13.78
CA MET A 129 6.11 -6.05 -14.79
C MET A 129 5.34 -6.09 -16.12
N VAL A 130 4.01 -6.20 -16.09
CA VAL A 130 3.17 -6.20 -17.29
C VAL A 130 3.31 -4.87 -18.03
N TRP A 131 3.25 -3.75 -17.31
CA TRP A 131 3.44 -2.43 -17.90
C TRP A 131 4.86 -2.23 -18.43
N SER A 132 5.87 -2.66 -17.68
CA SER A 132 7.29 -2.52 -18.04
C SER A 132 7.66 -3.35 -19.27
N GLU A 133 7.16 -4.59 -19.37
CA GLU A 133 7.35 -5.43 -20.56
C GLU A 133 6.70 -4.80 -21.78
N LYS A 134 5.45 -4.32 -21.64
CA LYS A 134 4.74 -3.64 -22.73
C LYS A 134 5.43 -2.36 -23.19
N THR A 135 5.95 -1.59 -22.25
CA THR A 135 6.49 -0.23 -22.52
C THR A 135 7.92 -0.30 -23.04
N PHE A 136 8.76 -1.09 -22.40
CA PHE A 136 10.18 -1.13 -22.71
C PHE A 136 10.56 -2.36 -23.52
N GLY A 137 9.72 -3.38 -23.60
CA GLY A 137 10.00 -4.64 -24.31
C GLY A 137 10.61 -5.72 -23.41
N PRO A 138 10.74 -6.94 -23.94
CA PRO A 138 11.17 -8.11 -23.16
C PRO A 138 12.66 -8.10 -22.84
N GLY A 139 13.08 -9.09 -22.05
CA GLY A 139 14.48 -9.42 -21.78
C GLY A 139 15.08 -8.73 -20.55
N ALA A 140 16.29 -9.16 -20.20
CA ALA A 140 16.93 -8.80 -18.93
C ALA A 140 17.29 -7.31 -18.80
N ARG A 141 17.64 -6.65 -19.90
CA ARG A 141 17.99 -5.21 -19.96
C ARG A 141 18.90 -4.69 -18.84
N THR A 142 19.69 -5.57 -18.23
CA THR A 142 20.42 -5.29 -16.98
C THR A 142 21.32 -4.08 -17.11
N ALA A 143 22.05 -3.96 -18.23
CA ALA A 143 22.91 -2.81 -18.48
C ALA A 143 22.12 -1.49 -18.55
N GLY A 144 20.94 -1.49 -19.17
CA GLY A 144 20.08 -0.31 -19.25
C GLY A 144 19.44 0.06 -17.92
N VAL A 145 18.97 -0.93 -17.15
CA VAL A 145 18.45 -0.70 -15.79
C VAL A 145 19.55 -0.15 -14.87
N CYS A 146 20.76 -0.75 -14.89
CA CYS A 146 21.90 -0.24 -14.13
C CYS A 146 22.35 1.15 -14.58
N ASP A 147 22.29 1.47 -15.87
CA ASP A 147 22.57 2.81 -16.38
C ASP A 147 21.57 3.83 -15.81
N HIS A 148 20.28 3.49 -15.81
CA HIS A 148 19.23 4.34 -15.29
C HIS A 148 19.36 4.56 -13.79
N ILE A 149 19.56 3.50 -13.00
CA ILE A 149 19.79 3.62 -11.55
C ILE A 149 20.96 4.57 -11.25
N ARG A 150 22.03 4.57 -12.05
CA ARG A 150 23.15 5.52 -11.87
C ARG A 150 22.80 6.97 -12.19
N LYS A 151 21.79 7.22 -13.03
CA LYS A 151 21.27 8.57 -13.29
C LYS A 151 20.43 9.02 -12.10
N GLU A 152 19.46 8.22 -11.67
CA GLU A 152 18.62 8.51 -10.51
C GLU A 152 19.44 8.76 -9.23
N LEU A 153 20.53 8.02 -9.01
CA LEU A 153 21.42 8.28 -7.87
C LEU A 153 22.05 9.70 -7.91
N LYS A 154 22.32 10.26 -9.09
CA LYS A 154 22.79 11.65 -9.21
C LYS A 154 21.67 12.65 -8.95
N GLU A 155 20.43 12.30 -9.29
CA GLU A 155 19.26 13.14 -9.05
C GLU A 155 18.95 13.18 -7.54
N ILE A 156 19.07 12.05 -6.83
CA ILE A 156 19.08 12.00 -5.36
C ILE A 156 20.20 12.86 -4.77
N GLU A 157 21.43 12.79 -5.31
CA GLU A 157 22.53 13.64 -4.83
C GLU A 157 22.23 15.14 -5.00
N ALA A 158 21.52 15.52 -6.06
CA ALA A 158 21.13 16.90 -6.33
C ALA A 158 19.93 17.36 -5.50
N ALA A 159 18.96 16.48 -5.24
CA ALA A 159 17.70 16.77 -4.55
C ALA A 159 17.35 15.69 -3.50
N PRO A 160 18.16 15.50 -2.44
CA PRO A 160 18.03 14.34 -1.53
C PRO A 160 16.75 14.34 -0.68
N HIS A 161 16.07 15.49 -0.61
CA HIS A 161 14.79 15.66 0.10
C HIS A 161 13.58 15.47 -0.81
N ASP A 162 13.78 15.30 -2.12
CA ASP A 162 12.72 14.91 -3.02
C ASP A 162 12.52 13.39 -2.93
N ILE A 163 11.32 12.98 -2.51
CA ILE A 163 11.01 11.56 -2.31
C ILE A 163 10.86 10.84 -3.66
N SER A 164 10.49 11.52 -4.75
CA SER A 164 10.33 10.85 -6.06
C SER A 164 11.63 10.20 -6.52
N GLU A 165 12.75 10.89 -6.34
CA GLU A 165 14.08 10.42 -6.76
C GLU A 165 14.47 9.10 -6.08
N TRP A 166 14.11 8.95 -4.79
CA TRP A 166 14.30 7.69 -4.06
C TRP A 166 13.37 6.58 -4.58
N ILE A 167 12.14 6.94 -4.94
CA ILE A 167 11.16 6.00 -5.49
C ILE A 167 11.56 5.53 -6.88
N ASP A 168 12.17 6.36 -7.71
CA ASP A 168 12.65 5.97 -9.04
C ASP A 168 13.72 4.87 -8.96
N VAL A 169 14.68 4.98 -8.03
CA VAL A 169 15.63 3.90 -7.75
C VAL A 169 14.92 2.61 -7.29
N ALA A 170 13.93 2.73 -6.40
CA ALA A 170 13.19 1.56 -5.89
C ALA A 170 12.43 0.84 -7.02
N ILE A 171 11.72 1.59 -7.86
CA ILE A 171 10.98 1.07 -9.02
C ILE A 171 11.93 0.37 -9.99
N LEU A 172 13.08 0.99 -10.31
CA LEU A 172 14.07 0.41 -11.21
C LEU A 172 14.76 -0.84 -10.63
N ALA A 173 15.01 -0.88 -9.32
CA ALA A 173 15.60 -2.04 -8.66
C ALA A 173 14.65 -3.24 -8.68
N LEU A 174 13.35 -3.01 -8.43
CA LEU A 174 12.31 -4.05 -8.50
C LEU A 174 12.11 -4.55 -9.94
N ASP A 175 12.07 -3.64 -10.92
CA ASP A 175 12.03 -4.00 -12.35
C ASP A 175 13.26 -4.82 -12.75
N GLY A 176 14.46 -4.39 -12.32
CA GLY A 176 15.70 -5.11 -12.56
C GLY A 176 15.70 -6.53 -11.98
N ALA A 177 15.16 -6.71 -10.77
CA ALA A 177 15.03 -8.03 -10.15
C ALA A 177 14.09 -8.95 -10.94
N TRP A 178 12.95 -8.43 -11.39
CA TRP A 178 12.02 -9.16 -12.25
C TRP A 178 12.68 -9.53 -13.59
N ARG A 179 13.33 -8.56 -14.25
CA ARG A 179 14.01 -8.78 -15.53
C ARG A 179 15.18 -9.76 -15.42
N ALA A 180 15.79 -9.89 -14.25
CA ALA A 180 16.80 -10.92 -13.96
C ALA A 180 16.22 -12.34 -13.86
N GLY A 181 14.89 -12.49 -13.95
CA GLY A 181 14.18 -13.77 -13.99
C GLY A 181 13.44 -14.13 -12.70
N ALA A 182 13.39 -13.23 -11.71
CA ALA A 182 12.63 -13.47 -10.49
C ALA A 182 11.13 -13.24 -10.70
N THR A 183 10.28 -14.07 -10.09
CA THR A 183 8.83 -13.81 -10.05
C THR A 183 8.52 -12.73 -9.00
N PRO A 184 7.38 -12.02 -9.11
CA PRO A 184 6.90 -11.10 -8.07
C PRO A 184 6.91 -11.71 -6.66
N GLN A 185 6.49 -12.96 -6.51
CA GLN A 185 6.50 -13.68 -5.23
C GLN A 185 7.93 -13.91 -4.72
N GLN A 186 8.87 -14.25 -5.60
CA GLN A 186 10.29 -14.40 -5.24
C GLN A 186 10.91 -13.07 -4.82
N ILE A 187 10.56 -11.96 -5.48
CA ILE A 187 11.03 -10.61 -5.11
C ILE A 187 10.53 -10.24 -3.71
N VAL A 188 9.24 -10.39 -3.43
CA VAL A 188 8.66 -10.13 -2.09
C VAL A 188 9.35 -11.01 -1.03
N SER A 189 9.48 -12.31 -1.30
CA SER A 189 10.13 -13.25 -0.37
C SER A 189 11.59 -12.88 -0.12
N ALA A 190 12.33 -12.49 -1.17
CA ALA A 190 13.72 -12.08 -1.07
C ALA A 190 13.88 -10.78 -0.29
N LEU A 191 12.98 -9.81 -0.48
CA LEU A 191 12.95 -8.55 0.27
C LEU A 191 12.78 -8.83 1.76
N VAL A 192 11.77 -9.61 2.14
CA VAL A 192 11.50 -9.99 3.53
C VAL A 192 12.68 -10.75 4.13
N ALA A 193 13.17 -11.80 3.46
CA ALA A 193 14.27 -12.62 3.95
C ALA A 193 15.58 -11.80 4.11
N LYS A 194 15.84 -10.88 3.18
CA LYS A 194 17.01 -10.00 3.23
C LYS A 194 16.92 -9.04 4.40
N GLN A 195 15.75 -8.47 4.66
CA GLN A 195 15.54 -7.56 5.78
C GLN A 195 15.68 -8.29 7.13
N LEU A 196 15.06 -9.46 7.29
CA LEU A 196 15.22 -10.31 8.49
C LEU A 196 16.69 -10.67 8.74
N LYS A 197 17.43 -11.01 7.68
CA LYS A 197 18.88 -11.26 7.78
C LYS A 197 19.67 -10.02 8.18
N ASN A 198 19.25 -8.82 7.76
CA ASN A 198 19.89 -7.58 8.16
C ASN A 198 19.62 -7.27 9.64
N GLU A 199 18.40 -7.48 10.11
CA GLU A 199 18.01 -7.29 11.52
C GLU A 199 18.70 -8.28 12.45
N SER A 200 19.00 -9.50 11.98
CA SER A 200 19.69 -10.51 12.78
C SER A 200 21.22 -10.31 12.87
N ARG A 201 21.78 -9.31 12.21
CA ARG A 201 23.22 -9.04 12.20
C ARG A 201 23.64 -8.16 13.37
N THR A 202 24.92 -8.27 13.73
CA THR A 202 25.57 -7.30 14.61
C THR A 202 26.00 -6.09 13.78
N TRP A 203 25.56 -4.90 14.19
CA TRP A 203 25.93 -3.64 13.59
C TRP A 203 26.75 -2.79 14.57
N PRO A 204 27.74 -2.02 14.11
CA PRO A 204 28.45 -1.07 14.96
C PRO A 204 27.52 0.08 15.39
N ASP A 205 27.88 0.81 16.46
CA ASP A 205 27.13 2.01 16.86
C ASP A 205 27.26 3.08 15.78
N TRP A 206 26.13 3.40 15.14
CA TRP A 206 26.05 4.36 14.04
C TRP A 206 26.54 5.75 14.44
N ARG A 207 26.51 6.11 15.73
CA ARG A 207 27.02 7.40 16.23
C ARG A 207 28.52 7.55 16.10
N THR A 208 29.23 6.42 15.98
CA THR A 208 30.69 6.37 15.82
C THR A 208 31.14 6.20 14.37
N ALA A 209 30.19 5.98 13.46
CA ALA A 209 30.47 5.82 12.04
C ALA A 209 30.56 7.17 11.33
N ASP A 210 31.34 7.23 10.24
CA ASP A 210 31.34 8.38 9.34
C ASP A 210 29.97 8.46 8.62
N PRO A 211 29.19 9.55 8.80
CA PRO A 211 27.87 9.67 8.19
C PRO A 211 27.90 9.75 6.65
N SER A 212 29.08 9.94 6.04
CA SER A 212 29.28 9.94 4.58
C SER A 212 29.67 8.57 4.01
N LYS A 213 29.78 7.53 4.85
CA LYS A 213 30.19 6.18 4.44
C LYS A 213 29.12 5.16 4.78
N ALA A 214 29.13 4.07 4.02
CA ALA A 214 28.30 2.92 4.31
C ALA A 214 28.72 2.32 5.67
N ILE A 215 27.73 2.07 6.53
CA ILE A 215 27.90 1.24 7.71
C ILE A 215 27.76 -0.22 7.26
N GLU A 216 28.72 -1.07 7.62
CA GLU A 216 28.67 -2.50 7.33
C GLU A 216 28.46 -3.32 8.60
N HIS A 217 27.85 -4.50 8.46
CA HIS A 217 27.70 -5.43 9.57
C HIS A 217 29.06 -6.04 9.95
N ASP A 218 29.21 -6.45 11.20
CA ASP A 218 30.43 -7.13 11.66
C ASP A 218 30.57 -8.50 10.97
N ARG A 219 31.60 -8.62 10.12
CA ARG A 219 31.91 -9.83 9.35
C ARG A 219 32.86 -10.79 10.08
N SER A 220 33.27 -10.49 11.31
CA SER A 220 34.23 -11.30 12.08
C SER A 220 33.78 -12.76 12.31
N LYS A 221 32.48 -13.03 12.21
CA LYS A 221 31.86 -14.35 12.35
C LYS A 221 31.39 -14.98 11.04
N ASP A 222 31.55 -14.28 9.91
CA ASP A 222 31.20 -14.84 8.60
C ASP A 222 32.22 -15.95 8.24
N ALA A 223 31.74 -17.14 7.86
CA ALA A 223 32.61 -18.23 7.41
C ALA A 223 33.47 -17.74 6.23
N PRO A 224 34.77 -18.11 6.16
CA PRO A 224 35.62 -17.68 5.06
C PRO A 224 35.00 -18.11 3.74
N ALA A 225 34.96 -17.19 2.77
CA ALA A 225 34.45 -17.46 1.45
C ALA A 225 35.15 -18.69 0.87
N VAL A 226 34.38 -19.71 0.49
CA VAL A 226 34.91 -20.85 -0.26
C VAL A 226 35.35 -20.29 -1.61
N MET A 227 36.67 -20.13 -1.77
CA MET A 227 37.27 -19.77 -3.05
C MET A 227 37.13 -20.96 -4.01
N PRO A 228 36.67 -20.77 -5.26
CA PRO A 228 36.68 -21.81 -6.28
C PRO A 228 38.10 -22.20 -6.71
#